data_AF-A0A954A190-F1
#
_entry.id   AF-A0A954A190-F1
#
_cell.length_a   1.000
_cell.length_b   1.000
_cell.length_c   1.000
_cell.angle_alpha   90.00
_cell.angle_beta   90.00
_cell.angle_gamma   90.00
#
_symmetry.space_group_name_H-M   'P 1'
#
loop_
_entity.id
_entity.type
_entity.pdbx_description
1 polymer ?
#
loop_
_entity_poly.entity_id
_entity_poly.type
_entity_poly.pdbx_seq_one_letter_code
_entity_poly.pdbx_strand_id
1 'polypeptide(L)'
;MTTEQQSKADRVTALKASASYRQAHLDPEFMSLEALRPVRLQLEMLKPELTLRAHGVQSTIVVFGGTRVIEKDEAEARVQRAESAAKADPSNENLQRDLRIARNVLAKCHYYDEARELGRIVSSTCQIDAACDYVIVTGGGPGI
;
A
#
# COMPACT_ATOMS: atom_id res chain seq x y z
N MET A 1 54.88 21.11 -6.77
CA MET A 1 54.49 20.13 -5.72
C MET A 1 55.41 18.94 -5.84
N THR A 2 56.01 18.48 -4.75
CA THR A 2 56.99 17.38 -4.79
C THR A 2 56.32 16.06 -5.17
N THR A 3 57.04 15.16 -5.85
CA THR A 3 56.56 13.83 -6.29
C THR A 3 55.91 13.02 -5.16
N GLU A 4 56.36 13.24 -3.93
CA GLU A 4 55.85 12.64 -2.70
C GLU A 4 54.47 13.18 -2.27
N GLN A 5 54.21 14.48 -2.49
CA GLN A 5 52.89 15.09 -2.26
C GLN A 5 51.87 14.59 -3.29
N GLN A 6 52.30 14.40 -4.54
CA GLN A 6 51.46 13.84 -5.61
C GLN A 6 51.06 12.40 -5.26
N SER A 7 52.02 11.55 -4.89
CA SER A 7 51.80 10.17 -4.45
C SER A 7 50.83 10.05 -3.25
N LYS A 8 50.91 10.98 -2.28
CA LYS A 8 49.97 11.03 -1.15
C LYS A 8 48.56 11.43 -1.58
N ALA A 9 48.42 12.41 -2.48
CA ALA A 9 47.13 12.84 -3.01
C ALA A 9 46.44 11.73 -3.81
N ASP A 10 47.21 10.98 -4.60
CA ASP A 10 46.70 9.85 -5.39
C ASP A 10 46.20 8.72 -4.47
N ARG A 11 46.93 8.42 -3.38
CA ARG A 11 46.49 7.44 -2.36
C ARG A 11 45.20 7.86 -1.66
N VAL A 12 45.06 9.14 -1.31
CA VAL A 12 43.82 9.66 -0.69
C VAL A 12 42.65 9.57 -1.66
N THR A 13 42.88 9.84 -2.94
CA THR A 13 41.86 9.71 -3.98
C THR A 13 41.42 8.26 -4.15
N ALA A 14 42.37 7.32 -4.22
CA ALA A 14 42.09 5.90 -4.27
C ALA A 14 41.33 5.39 -3.04
N LEU A 15 41.68 5.87 -1.84
CA LEU A 15 40.96 5.53 -0.60
C LEU A 15 39.51 6.02 -0.63
N LYS A 16 39.28 7.26 -1.07
CA LYS A 16 37.92 7.82 -1.17
C LYS A 16 37.07 7.13 -2.24
N ALA A 17 37.69 6.57 -3.27
CA ALA A 17 37.01 5.79 -4.30
C ALA A 17 36.69 4.35 -3.87
N SER A 18 37.26 3.87 -2.76
CA SER A 18 36.98 2.53 -2.22
C SER A 18 35.54 2.41 -1.72
N ALA A 19 34.94 1.23 -1.91
CA ALA A 19 33.62 0.90 -1.36
C ALA A 19 33.58 1.01 0.17
N SER A 20 34.68 0.70 0.85
CA SER A 20 34.79 0.83 2.31
C SER A 20 34.68 2.26 2.84
N TYR A 21 34.85 3.26 1.96
CA TYR A 21 34.73 4.67 2.30
C TYR A 21 33.31 5.23 2.08
N ARG A 22 32.40 4.43 1.49
CA ARG A 22 30.99 4.81 1.35
C ARG A 22 30.34 4.79 2.74
N GLN A 23 29.53 5.81 3.01
CA GLN A 23 28.74 5.83 4.24
C GLN A 23 27.66 4.76 4.16
N ALA A 24 27.45 4.01 5.25
CA ALA A 24 26.52 2.87 5.28
C ALA A 24 25.11 3.20 4.76
N HIS A 25 24.57 4.38 5.10
CA HIS A 25 23.24 4.81 4.65
C HIS A 25 23.17 5.18 3.15
N LEU A 26 24.31 5.36 2.49
CA LEU A 26 24.45 5.61 1.05
C LEU A 26 24.99 4.39 0.29
N ASP A 27 25.11 3.24 0.95
CA ASP A 27 25.63 2.00 0.37
C ASP A 27 24.51 0.95 0.24
N PRO A 28 23.88 0.81 -0.95
CA PRO A 28 22.81 -0.16 -1.16
C PRO A 28 23.27 -1.61 -1.05
N GLU A 29 24.53 -1.92 -1.38
CA GLU A 29 25.07 -3.28 -1.31
C GLU A 29 25.17 -3.71 0.15
N PHE A 30 25.71 -2.84 1.01
CA PHE A 30 25.72 -3.04 2.45
C PHE A 30 24.29 -3.10 3.04
N MET A 31 23.43 -2.15 2.67
CA MET A 31 22.05 -2.09 3.17
C MET A 31 21.19 -3.26 2.75
N SER A 32 21.57 -4.02 1.71
CA SER A 32 20.83 -5.19 1.21
C SER A 32 21.21 -6.49 1.93
N LEU A 33 22.29 -6.51 2.72
CA LEU A 33 22.72 -7.70 3.45
C LEU A 33 21.63 -8.24 4.38
N GLU A 34 21.58 -9.56 4.57
CA GLU A 34 20.61 -10.21 5.44
C GLU A 34 20.70 -9.71 6.89
N ALA A 35 21.93 -9.50 7.38
CA ALA A 35 22.20 -8.95 8.71
C ALA A 35 21.57 -7.56 8.93
N LEU A 36 21.27 -6.82 7.87
CA LEU A 36 20.68 -5.48 7.91
C LEU A 36 19.14 -5.51 7.81
N ARG A 37 18.51 -6.69 7.70
CA ARG A 37 17.05 -6.83 7.66
C ARG A 37 16.33 -6.16 8.85
N PRO A 38 16.79 -6.28 10.11
CA PRO A 38 16.14 -5.59 11.23
C PRO A 38 16.20 -4.06 11.10
N VAL A 39 17.31 -3.52 10.59
CA VAL A 39 17.46 -2.08 10.35
C VAL A 39 16.52 -1.61 9.24
N ARG A 40 16.41 -2.35 8.12
CA ARG A 40 15.44 -2.05 7.06
C ARG A 40 14.01 -2.09 7.58
N LEU A 41 13.64 -3.09 8.37
CA LEU A 41 12.31 -3.18 8.97
C LEU A 41 12.02 -1.99 9.89
N GLN A 42 12.99 -1.57 10.71
CA GLN A 42 12.86 -0.38 11.55
C GLN A 42 12.62 0.87 10.71
N LEU A 43 13.31 1.04 9.58
CA LEU A 43 13.10 2.17 8.68
C LEU A 43 11.70 2.14 8.03
N GLU A 44 11.23 0.96 7.62
CA GLU A 44 9.87 0.78 7.08
C GLU A 44 8.78 1.09 8.11
N MET A 45 9.03 0.89 9.41
CA MET A 45 8.12 1.30 10.48
C MET A 45 8.25 2.79 10.83
N LEU A 46 9.47 3.33 10.82
CA LEU A 46 9.74 4.71 11.21
C LEU A 46 9.21 5.71 10.17
N LYS A 47 9.31 5.38 8.88
CA LYS A 47 8.84 6.25 7.79
C LYS A 47 7.36 6.61 7.90
N PRO A 48 6.40 5.66 8.04
CA PRO A 48 4.99 6.00 8.24
C PRO A 48 4.77 6.74 9.56
N GLU A 49 5.42 6.35 10.66
CA GLU A 49 5.29 7.04 11.96
C GLU A 49 5.64 8.53 11.86
N LEU A 50 6.78 8.87 11.26
CA LEU A 50 7.19 10.26 11.05
C LEU A 50 6.22 11.01 10.13
N THR A 51 5.71 10.33 9.11
CA THR A 51 4.74 10.92 8.17
C THR A 51 3.42 11.23 8.86
N LEU A 52 2.88 10.29 9.64
CA LEU A 52 1.64 10.48 10.40
C LEU A 52 1.77 11.62 11.41
N ARG A 53 2.88 11.66 12.17
CA ARG A 53 3.17 12.75 13.11
C ARG A 53 3.26 14.12 12.43
N ALA A 54 3.92 14.20 11.27
CA ALA A 54 4.03 15.45 10.51
C ALA A 54 2.67 15.97 10.02
N HIS A 55 1.71 15.07 9.78
CA HIS A 55 0.33 15.42 9.44
C HIS A 55 -0.56 15.62 10.67
N GLY A 56 -0.01 15.55 11.89
CA GLY A 56 -0.77 15.74 13.12
C GLY A 56 -1.71 14.59 13.48
N VAL A 57 -1.60 13.43 12.84
CA VAL A 57 -2.45 12.26 13.12
C VAL A 57 -2.21 11.77 14.54
N GLN A 58 -3.23 11.86 15.39
CA GLN A 58 -3.16 11.47 16.80
C GLN A 58 -3.64 10.03 17.05
N SER A 59 -4.60 9.58 16.26
CA SER A 59 -5.23 8.27 16.40
C SER A 59 -5.73 7.76 15.04
N THR A 60 -5.79 6.43 14.89
CA THR A 60 -6.19 5.78 13.64
C THR A 60 -7.25 4.71 13.89
N ILE A 61 -8.07 4.45 12.86
CA ILE A 61 -8.98 3.31 12.80
C ILE A 61 -8.54 2.45 11.63
N VAL A 62 -8.11 1.22 11.91
CA VAL A 62 -7.72 0.26 10.88
C VAL A 62 -8.97 -0.47 10.37
N VAL A 63 -9.27 -0.31 9.09
CA VAL A 63 -10.40 -0.95 8.42
C VAL A 63 -9.91 -2.10 7.55
N PHE A 64 -10.55 -3.26 7.70
CA PHE A 64 -10.34 -4.43 6.87
C PHE A 64 -11.63 -4.80 6.15
N GLY A 65 -11.51 -5.27 4.91
CA GLY A 65 -12.63 -5.82 4.19
C GLY A 65 -12.24 -6.55 2.91
N GLY A 66 -13.27 -6.98 2.18
CA GLY A 66 -13.09 -7.82 0.99
C GLY A 66 -12.70 -7.01 -0.24
N THR A 67 -11.61 -7.41 -0.91
CA THR A 67 -11.11 -6.73 -2.11
C THR A 67 -11.97 -6.88 -3.37
N ARG A 68 -13.05 -7.66 -3.27
CA ARG A 68 -13.95 -7.99 -4.39
C ARG A 68 -15.34 -7.41 -4.22
N VAL A 69 -15.59 -6.69 -3.12
CA VAL A 69 -16.84 -5.96 -2.93
C VAL A 69 -16.71 -4.66 -3.71
N ILE A 70 -17.64 -4.40 -4.60
CA ILE A 70 -17.62 -3.26 -5.52
C ILE A 70 -18.95 -2.53 -5.44
N GLU A 71 -19.00 -1.34 -6.05
CA GLU A 71 -20.22 -0.54 -6.16
C GLU A 71 -21.36 -1.33 -6.81
N LYS A 72 -22.59 -0.97 -6.43
CA LYS A 72 -23.81 -1.64 -6.89
C LYS A 72 -23.92 -1.66 -8.40
N ASP A 73 -23.75 -0.52 -9.06
CA ASP A 73 -23.90 -0.41 -10.52
C ASP A 73 -22.91 -1.31 -11.27
N GLU A 74 -21.66 -1.36 -10.80
CA GLU A 74 -20.64 -2.25 -11.38
C GLU A 74 -20.96 -3.73 -11.12
N ALA A 75 -21.45 -4.06 -9.92
CA ALA A 75 -21.87 -5.41 -9.56
C ALA A 75 -23.07 -5.88 -10.42
N GLU A 76 -24.05 -5.02 -10.65
CA GLU A 76 -25.20 -5.30 -11.52
C GLU A 76 -24.76 -5.52 -12.97
N ALA A 77 -23.93 -4.64 -13.51
CA ALA A 77 -23.38 -4.80 -14.86
C ALA A 77 -22.55 -6.09 -15.00
N ARG A 78 -21.85 -6.51 -13.93
CA ARG A 78 -21.12 -7.78 -13.90
C ARG A 78 -22.05 -8.98 -13.92
N VAL A 79 -23.15 -8.94 -13.17
CA VAL A 79 -24.18 -10.00 -13.19
C VAL A 79 -24.81 -10.10 -14.58
N GLN A 80 -25.21 -8.98 -15.18
CA GLN A 80 -25.82 -8.96 -16.52
C GLN A 80 -24.90 -9.59 -17.58
N ARG A 81 -23.61 -9.24 -17.58
CA ARG A 81 -22.62 -9.85 -18.49
C ARG A 81 -22.47 -11.35 -18.27
N ALA A 82 -22.38 -11.78 -17.02
CA ALA A 82 -22.25 -13.20 -16.68
C ALA A 82 -23.51 -14.00 -17.03
N GLU A 83 -24.70 -13.40 -16.86
CA GLU A 83 -25.98 -14.03 -17.24
C GLU A 83 -26.10 -14.24 -18.74
N SER A 84 -25.75 -13.23 -19.55
CA SER A 84 -25.75 -13.35 -21.01
C SER A 84 -24.79 -14.44 -21.50
N ALA A 85 -23.59 -14.52 -20.91
CA ALA A 85 -22.62 -15.55 -21.23
C ALA A 85 -23.10 -16.96 -20.84
N ALA A 86 -23.61 -17.13 -19.61
CA ALA A 86 -24.12 -18.41 -19.13
C ALA A 86 -25.39 -18.88 -19.87
N LYS A 87 -26.19 -17.95 -20.43
CA LYS A 87 -27.32 -18.29 -21.31
C LYS A 87 -26.87 -18.74 -22.70
N ALA A 88 -25.77 -18.20 -23.22
CA ALA A 88 -25.23 -18.56 -24.54
C ALA A 88 -24.66 -19.99 -24.56
N ASP A 89 -24.07 -20.45 -23.44
CA ASP A 89 -23.59 -21.83 -23.29
C ASP A 89 -23.95 -22.38 -21.89
N PRO A 90 -25.17 -22.94 -21.72
CA PRO A 90 -25.65 -23.43 -20.43
C PRO A 90 -24.88 -24.63 -19.89
N SER A 91 -24.26 -25.43 -20.77
CA SER A 91 -23.47 -26.61 -20.42
C SER A 91 -22.10 -26.27 -19.81
N ASN A 92 -21.63 -25.04 -19.94
CA ASN A 92 -20.32 -24.64 -19.48
C ASN A 92 -20.29 -24.34 -17.99
N GLU A 93 -19.71 -25.26 -17.21
CA GLU A 93 -19.60 -25.14 -15.75
C GLU A 93 -18.85 -23.89 -15.29
N ASN A 94 -17.88 -23.39 -16.08
CA ASN A 94 -17.14 -22.18 -15.74
C ASN A 94 -18.02 -20.94 -15.84
N LEU A 95 -18.86 -20.83 -16.87
CA LEU A 95 -19.79 -19.70 -17.02
C LEU A 95 -20.86 -19.71 -15.93
N GLN A 96 -21.37 -20.89 -15.56
CA GLN A 96 -22.29 -21.03 -14.42
C GLN A 96 -21.63 -20.65 -13.09
N ARG A 97 -20.35 -21.00 -12.92
CA ARG A 97 -19.55 -20.59 -11.76
C ARG A 97 -19.35 -19.07 -11.71
N ASP A 98 -19.02 -18.45 -12.83
CA ASP A 98 -18.80 -16.99 -12.91
C ASP A 98 -20.08 -16.21 -12.62
N LEU A 99 -21.22 -16.69 -13.12
CA LEU A 99 -22.53 -16.14 -12.78
C LEU A 99 -22.80 -16.23 -11.27
N ARG A 100 -22.52 -17.38 -10.64
CA ARG A 100 -22.66 -17.54 -9.19
C ARG A 100 -21.76 -16.58 -8.41
N ILE A 101 -20.52 -16.38 -8.86
CA ILE A 101 -19.58 -15.42 -8.24
C ILE A 101 -20.13 -13.99 -8.40
N ALA A 102 -20.57 -13.60 -9.58
CA ALA A 102 -21.11 -12.27 -9.83
C ALA A 102 -22.34 -11.98 -8.94
N ARG A 103 -23.26 -12.93 -8.81
CA ARG A 103 -24.43 -12.81 -7.92
C ARG A 103 -24.02 -12.68 -6.45
N ASN A 104 -23.02 -13.43 -6.01
CA ASN A 104 -22.50 -13.32 -4.64
C ASN A 104 -21.82 -11.96 -4.38
N VAL A 105 -21.16 -11.37 -5.38
CA VAL A 105 -20.60 -10.02 -5.29
C VAL A 105 -21.73 -9.00 -5.19
N LEU A 106 -22.75 -9.09 -6.05
CA LEU A 106 -23.92 -8.22 -6.01
C LEU A 106 -24.65 -8.28 -4.66
N ALA A 107 -24.82 -9.47 -4.08
CA ALA A 107 -25.42 -9.63 -2.75
C ALA A 107 -24.65 -8.88 -1.64
N LYS A 108 -23.36 -8.63 -1.84
CA LYS A 108 -22.47 -7.96 -0.88
C LYS A 108 -22.18 -6.50 -1.21
N CYS A 109 -22.62 -5.99 -2.37
CA CYS A 109 -22.25 -4.65 -2.84
C CYS A 109 -22.61 -3.54 -1.86
N HIS A 110 -23.69 -3.70 -1.09
CA HIS A 110 -24.11 -2.73 -0.07
C HIS A 110 -23.02 -2.44 0.97
N TYR A 111 -22.14 -3.40 1.30
CA TYR A 111 -21.03 -3.15 2.22
C TYR A 111 -20.05 -2.10 1.71
N TYR A 112 -19.98 -1.88 0.40
CA TYR A 112 -19.16 -0.82 -0.18
C TYR A 112 -19.71 0.57 0.21
N ASP A 113 -21.03 0.74 0.16
CA ASP A 113 -21.68 1.98 0.59
C ASP A 113 -21.56 2.17 2.10
N GLU A 114 -21.70 1.10 2.90
CA GLU A 114 -21.48 1.15 4.35
C GLU A 114 -20.04 1.56 4.71
N ALA A 115 -19.04 1.07 3.98
CA ALA A 115 -17.65 1.45 4.19
C ALA A 115 -17.39 2.93 3.84
N ARG A 116 -18.01 3.43 2.77
CA ARG A 116 -17.98 4.85 2.42
C ARG A 116 -18.64 5.70 3.49
N GLU A 117 -19.79 5.27 3.98
CA GLU A 117 -20.52 5.99 5.02
C GLU A 117 -19.74 6.02 6.33
N LEU A 118 -19.10 4.91 6.73
CA LEU A 118 -18.18 4.88 7.86
C LEU A 118 -17.03 5.89 7.67
N GLY A 119 -16.39 5.89 6.50
CA GLY A 119 -15.32 6.83 6.18
C GLY A 119 -15.77 8.28 6.24
N ARG A 120 -16.99 8.57 5.75
CA ARG A 120 -17.61 9.90 5.82
C ARG A 120 -17.88 10.31 7.26
N ILE A 121 -18.52 9.45 8.06
CA ILE A 121 -18.85 9.72 9.47
C ILE A 121 -17.57 10.05 10.24
N VAL A 122 -16.57 9.18 10.16
CA VAL A 122 -15.30 9.33 10.88
C VAL A 122 -14.59 10.62 10.48
N SER A 123 -14.43 10.87 9.17
CA SER A 123 -13.71 12.06 8.69
C SER A 123 -14.46 13.35 9.03
N SER A 124 -15.80 13.36 8.90
CA SER A 124 -16.61 14.55 9.19
C SER A 124 -16.77 14.86 10.68
N THR A 125 -16.53 13.89 11.57
CA THR A 125 -16.72 14.05 13.01
C THR A 125 -15.40 14.25 13.76
N CYS A 126 -14.32 13.60 13.32
CA CYS A 126 -13.07 13.50 14.08
C CYS A 126 -11.90 14.33 13.49
N GLN A 127 -12.08 14.95 12.33
CA GLN A 127 -11.06 15.74 11.63
C GLN A 127 -11.52 17.18 11.41
N ILE A 128 -12.03 17.81 12.47
CA ILE A 128 -12.55 19.18 12.50
C ILE A 128 -11.62 20.09 13.30
N ASP A 129 -11.64 21.40 13.04
CA ASP A 129 -10.88 22.42 13.80
C ASP A 129 -9.39 22.10 13.99
N ALA A 130 -8.75 21.63 12.92
CA ALA A 130 -7.34 21.19 12.88
C ALA A 130 -7.00 19.97 13.74
N ALA A 131 -7.98 19.31 14.36
CA ALA A 131 -7.80 17.98 14.93
C ALA A 131 -7.67 16.95 13.79
N CYS A 132 -6.88 15.91 14.05
CA CYS A 132 -6.68 14.80 13.12
C CYS A 132 -6.77 13.47 13.89
N ASP A 133 -7.94 13.26 14.48
CA ASP A 133 -8.27 12.07 15.26
C ASP A 133 -8.97 11.01 14.41
N TYR A 134 -8.77 9.76 14.80
CA TYR A 134 -9.41 8.57 14.25
C TYR A 134 -9.31 8.48 12.72
N VAL A 135 -8.13 8.76 12.16
CA VAL A 135 -7.91 8.70 10.72
C VAL A 135 -8.07 7.27 10.20
N ILE A 136 -8.86 7.10 9.14
CA ILE A 136 -9.07 5.79 8.50
C ILE A 136 -7.76 5.32 7.85
N VAL A 137 -7.36 4.11 8.18
CA VAL A 137 -6.21 3.41 7.57
C VAL A 137 -6.70 2.10 6.97
N THR A 138 -6.34 1.84 5.71
CA THR A 138 -6.64 0.60 5.00
C THR A 138 -5.36 -0.01 4.41
N GLY A 139 -5.48 -1.19 3.81
CA GLY A 139 -4.38 -1.81 3.06
C GLY A 139 -4.09 -1.15 1.69
N GLY A 140 -4.86 -0.14 1.27
CA GLY A 140 -4.70 0.54 -0.02
C GLY A 140 -5.14 -0.26 -1.25
N GLY A 141 -5.81 -1.40 -1.05
CA GLY A 141 -6.36 -2.25 -2.12
C GLY A 141 -7.73 -1.79 -2.62
N PRO A 142 -8.27 -2.44 -3.66
CA PRO A 142 -9.63 -2.17 -4.12
C PRO A 142 -10.67 -2.71 -3.15
N GLY A 143 -11.91 -2.29 -3.31
CA GLY A 143 -13.06 -2.74 -2.52
C GLY A 143 -13.26 -1.94 -1.24
N ILE A 144 -13.49 -2.64 -0.13
CA ILE A 144 -13.62 -2.06 1.21
C ILE A 144 -12.27 -1.61 1.73
#